data_AF-A0A2E2SWR0-F1
#
_entry.id   AF-A0A2E2SWR0-F1
#
_cell.length_a   1.000
_cell.length_b   1.000
_cell.length_c   1.000
_cell.angle_alpha   90.00
_cell.angle_beta   90.00
_cell.angle_gamma   90.00
#
_symmetry.space_group_name_H-M   'P 1'
#
loop_
_entity.id
_entity.type
_entity.pdbx_description
1 polymer ?
#
loop_
_entity_poly.entity_id
_entity_poly.type
_entity_poly.pdbx_seq_one_letter_code
_entity_poly.pdbx_strand_id
1 'polypeptide(L)'
;MRYTTTISLLSLFLLLGSCSQNTEPTFQEKIIQTKLSTEDFMDAVRITSVQIDKIFLKEIDPKSRLRKILEIQKVSKLPYLDFRKVMIKTMIKLNIPHEDQEFMVNSFDSMIK
;
A
#
# COMPACT_ATOMS: atom_id res chain seq x y z
N MET A 1 7.36 20.06 -35.86
CA MET A 1 7.46 20.99 -34.72
C MET A 1 7.58 20.18 -33.44
N ARG A 2 8.68 20.35 -32.72
CA ARG A 2 8.96 19.69 -31.44
C ARG A 2 8.38 20.54 -30.31
N TYR A 3 7.59 19.95 -29.42
CA TYR A 3 7.32 20.53 -28.11
C TYR A 3 7.50 19.44 -27.06
N THR A 4 8.64 19.53 -26.38
CA THR A 4 8.93 18.90 -25.10
C THR A 4 8.16 19.62 -24.01
N THR A 5 7.31 18.92 -23.27
CA THR A 5 6.67 19.43 -22.05
C THR A 5 7.15 18.60 -20.86
N THR A 6 8.32 18.97 -20.35
CA THR A 6 8.70 18.74 -18.96
C THR A 6 7.95 19.74 -18.09
N ILE A 7 6.90 19.30 -17.38
CA ILE A 7 6.25 20.10 -16.34
C ILE A 7 6.16 19.27 -15.06
N SER A 8 7.17 19.50 -14.23
CA SER A 8 7.12 19.77 -12.78
C SER A 8 6.25 18.88 -11.90
N LEU A 9 6.89 17.88 -11.30
CA LEU A 9 6.42 17.03 -10.18
C LEU A 9 6.47 17.77 -8.83
N LEU A 10 6.03 19.04 -8.78
CA LEU A 10 6.23 19.91 -7.61
C LEU A 10 4.97 20.68 -7.16
N SER A 11 3.77 20.10 -7.28
CA SER A 11 2.58 20.56 -6.55
C SER A 11 2.39 19.72 -5.28
N LEU A 12 3.35 19.98 -4.40
CA LEU A 12 3.46 19.60 -3.01
C LEU A 12 2.25 20.14 -2.21
N PHE A 13 1.69 19.29 -1.34
CA PHE A 13 1.28 19.61 0.02
C PHE A 13 0.63 20.98 0.29
N LEU A 14 -0.70 21.07 0.23
CA LEU A 14 -1.43 22.13 0.95
C LEU A 14 -2.84 21.66 1.35
N LEU A 15 -2.96 20.75 2.32
CA LEU A 15 -4.26 20.45 2.96
C LEU A 15 -4.17 20.15 4.46
N LEU A 16 -3.19 20.72 5.18
CA LEU A 16 -3.16 20.65 6.66
C LEU A 16 -3.12 22.07 7.27
N GLY A 17 -4.31 22.63 7.42
CA GLY A 17 -4.64 23.83 8.18
C GLY A 17 -6.13 24.11 7.92
N SER A 18 -7.07 24.10 8.88
CA SER A 18 -6.97 24.43 10.30
C SER A 18 -8.22 23.96 11.06
N CYS A 19 -8.19 24.18 12.39
CA CYS A 19 -9.26 24.23 13.39
C CYS A 19 -9.48 22.94 14.22
N SER A 20 -9.59 22.96 15.55
CA SER A 20 -9.28 23.96 16.59
C SER A 20 -9.35 23.25 17.96
N GLN A 21 -8.59 23.80 18.91
CA GLN A 21 -8.53 23.62 20.37
C GLN A 21 -9.67 22.85 21.09
N ASN A 22 -9.31 21.84 21.89
CA ASN A 22 -9.44 21.89 23.36
C ASN A 22 -8.94 20.62 24.09
N THR A 23 -8.41 20.86 25.31
CA THR A 23 -8.13 19.97 26.47
C THR A 23 -6.87 19.08 26.49
N GLU A 24 -6.00 19.38 27.48
CA GLU A 24 -4.81 18.66 27.96
C GLU A 24 -5.17 17.38 28.78
N PRO A 25 -4.21 16.67 29.41
CA PRO A 25 -3.14 15.87 28.80
C PRO A 25 -3.23 14.43 29.36
N THR A 26 -3.34 13.41 28.52
CA THR A 26 -3.29 12.04 29.02
C THR A 26 -2.50 11.15 28.07
N PHE A 27 -1.35 10.72 28.56
CA PHE A 27 -0.55 9.62 28.04
C PHE A 27 -0.17 9.75 26.56
N GLN A 28 0.93 10.44 26.29
CA GLN A 28 1.76 10.05 25.15
C GLN A 28 2.36 8.67 25.45
N GLU A 29 1.56 7.63 25.23
CA GLU A 29 2.13 6.36 24.83
C GLU A 29 2.86 6.66 23.52
N LYS A 30 4.17 6.81 23.65
CA LYS A 30 5.09 7.05 22.56
C LYS A 30 5.06 5.76 21.74
N ILE A 31 4.06 5.63 20.87
CA ILE A 31 4.11 4.68 19.75
C ILE A 31 5.25 5.22 18.90
N ILE A 32 6.46 4.78 19.23
CA ILE A 32 7.60 4.85 18.33
C ILE A 32 7.23 3.85 17.23
N GLN A 33 6.32 4.24 16.34
CA GLN A 33 6.37 3.78 14.97
C GLN A 33 7.70 4.29 14.48
N THR A 34 8.73 3.47 14.60
CA THR A 34 9.98 3.63 13.86
C THR A 34 9.56 3.65 12.40
N LYS A 35 9.29 4.85 11.87
CA LYS A 35 9.07 5.06 10.46
C LYS A 35 10.33 4.52 9.80
N LEU A 36 10.14 3.55 8.92
CA LEU A 36 11.20 3.05 8.05
C LEU A 36 11.93 4.25 7.44
N SER A 37 13.24 4.14 7.27
CA SER A 37 13.94 5.09 6.43
C SER A 37 13.30 5.09 5.04
N THR A 38 13.41 6.19 4.30
CA THR A 38 12.85 6.27 2.95
C THR A 38 13.37 5.13 2.07
N GLU A 39 14.65 4.78 2.21
CA GLU A 39 15.26 3.67 1.46
C GLU A 39 14.68 2.31 1.87
N ASP A 40 14.61 2.01 3.17
CA ASP A 40 14.04 0.75 3.66
C ASP A 40 12.56 0.60 3.29
N PHE A 41 11.82 1.71 3.30
CA PHE A 41 10.43 1.73 2.87
C PHE A 41 10.31 1.41 1.38
N MET A 42 11.11 2.06 0.53
CA MET A 42 11.10 1.83 -0.91
C MET A 42 11.53 0.39 -1.24
N ASP A 43 12.49 -0.16 -0.51
CA ASP A 43 12.89 -1.55 -0.69
C ASP A 43 11.79 -2.53 -0.27
N ALA A 44 11.12 -2.26 0.87
CA ALA A 44 9.97 -3.06 1.31
C ALA A 44 8.82 -3.01 0.29
N VAL A 45 8.54 -1.85 -0.31
CA VAL A 45 7.57 -1.69 -1.41
C VAL A 45 7.97 -2.54 -2.60
N ARG A 46 9.22 -2.45 -3.04
CA ARG A 46 9.76 -3.18 -4.20
C ARG A 46 9.67 -4.69 -3.99
N ILE A 47 10.15 -5.19 -2.85
CA ILE A 47 10.11 -6.62 -2.51
C ILE A 47 8.67 -7.12 -2.47
N THR A 48 7.78 -6.40 -1.78
CA THR A 48 6.36 -6.77 -1.68
C THR A 48 5.69 -6.83 -3.04
N SER A 49 5.90 -5.81 -3.90
CA SER A 49 5.32 -5.78 -5.24
C SER A 49 5.78 -6.98 -6.08
N VAL A 50 7.09 -7.30 -6.05
CA VAL A 50 7.65 -8.46 -6.78
C VAL A 50 7.07 -9.79 -6.28
N GLN A 51 6.83 -9.94 -4.98
CA GLN A 51 6.24 -11.16 -4.44
C GLN A 51 4.76 -11.30 -4.82
N ILE A 52 4.00 -10.20 -4.75
CA ILE A 52 2.60 -10.17 -5.18
C ILE A 52 2.50 -10.47 -6.68
N ASP A 53 3.36 -9.88 -7.53
CA ASP A 53 3.44 -10.19 -8.96
C ASP A 53 3.57 -11.69 -9.20
N LYS A 54 4.52 -12.33 -8.52
CA LYS A 54 4.78 -13.76 -8.66
C LYS A 54 3.57 -14.60 -8.29
N ILE A 55 2.78 -14.19 -7.30
CA ILE A 55 1.55 -14.88 -6.91
C ILE A 55 0.53 -14.78 -8.04
N PHE A 56 0.26 -13.59 -8.55
CA PHE A 56 -0.73 -13.39 -9.62
C PHE A 56 -0.35 -14.11 -10.92
N LEU A 57 0.95 -14.22 -11.23
CA LEU A 57 1.43 -14.93 -12.42
C LEU A 57 1.42 -16.46 -12.29
N LYS A 58 1.44 -17.01 -11.07
CA LYS A 58 1.55 -18.47 -10.83
C LYS A 58 0.25 -19.11 -10.38
N GLU A 59 -0.54 -18.39 -9.59
CA GLU A 59 -1.76 -18.91 -9.00
C GLU A 59 -2.96 -18.51 -9.84
N ILE A 60 -3.81 -19.49 -10.16
CA ILE A 60 -5.07 -19.26 -10.88
C ILE A 60 -6.21 -19.01 -9.88
N ASP A 61 -6.26 -19.79 -8.79
CA ASP A 61 -7.33 -19.73 -7.80
C ASP A 61 -7.27 -18.44 -6.94
N PRO A 62 -8.34 -17.63 -6.90
CA PRO A 62 -8.38 -16.40 -6.10
C PRO A 62 -8.22 -16.64 -4.60
N LYS A 63 -8.73 -17.74 -4.04
CA LYS A 63 -8.58 -18.05 -2.60
C LYS A 63 -7.13 -18.39 -2.24
N SER A 64 -6.45 -19.17 -3.09
CA SER A 64 -5.01 -19.44 -2.98
C SER A 64 -4.20 -18.14 -3.03
N ARG A 65 -4.50 -17.24 -3.98
CA ARG A 65 -3.85 -15.92 -4.08
C ARG A 65 -3.99 -15.13 -2.77
N LEU A 66 -5.22 -15.01 -2.26
CA LEU A 66 -5.49 -14.28 -1.01
C LEU A 66 -4.69 -14.83 0.17
N ARG A 67 -4.68 -16.16 0.35
CA ARG A 67 -3.93 -16.80 1.42
C ARG A 67 -2.44 -16.47 1.35
N LYS A 68 -1.84 -16.57 0.17
CA LYS A 68 -0.41 -16.27 -0.03
C LYS A 68 -0.10 -14.79 0.15
N ILE A 69 -0.99 -13.90 -0.29
CA ILE A 69 -0.82 -12.45 -0.08
C ILE A 69 -0.88 -12.11 1.42
N LEU A 70 -1.77 -12.75 2.18
CA LEU A 70 -1.83 -12.59 3.64
C LEU A 70 -0.56 -13.10 4.33
N GLU A 71 0.00 -14.22 3.88
CA GLU A 71 1.28 -14.72 4.39
C GLU A 71 2.40 -13.69 4.19
N ILE A 72 2.45 -13.04 3.02
CA ILE A 72 3.40 -11.94 2.78
C ILE A 72 3.12 -10.77 3.72
N GLN A 73 1.86 -10.37 3.89
CA GLN A 73 1.51 -9.23 4.76
C GLN A 73 1.99 -9.45 6.20
N LYS A 74 1.90 -10.68 6.72
CA LYS A 74 2.34 -11.02 8.08
C LYS A 74 3.84 -10.85 8.31
N VAL A 75 4.65 -11.03 7.27
CA VAL A 75 6.12 -10.91 7.34
C VAL A 75 6.66 -9.61 6.73
N SER A 76 5.79 -8.83 6.11
CA SER A 76 6.11 -7.56 5.49
C SER A 76 6.41 -6.50 6.56
N LYS A 77 7.41 -5.65 6.28
CA LYS A 77 7.70 -4.46 7.10
C LYS A 77 6.74 -3.30 6.81
N LEU A 78 5.96 -3.37 5.73
CA LEU A 78 5.02 -2.31 5.36
C LEU A 78 3.83 -2.26 6.32
N PRO A 79 3.43 -1.07 6.76
CA PRO A 79 2.14 -0.87 7.40
C PRO A 79 1.00 -1.36 6.50
N TYR A 80 -0.08 -1.83 7.11
CA TYR A 80 -1.22 -2.43 6.40
C TYR A 80 -1.75 -1.54 5.26
N LEU A 81 -1.93 -0.24 5.48
CA LEU A 81 -2.44 0.68 4.45
C LEU A 81 -1.49 0.79 3.25
N ASP A 82 -0.18 0.79 3.49
CA ASP A 82 0.80 0.88 2.41
C ASP A 82 0.95 -0.45 1.68
N PHE A 83 0.89 -1.57 2.41
CA PHE A 83 0.79 -2.91 1.82
C PHE A 83 -0.43 -3.02 0.89
N ARG A 84 -1.60 -2.58 1.35
CA ARG A 84 -2.85 -2.58 0.58
C ARG A 84 -2.72 -1.77 -0.70
N LYS A 85 -2.08 -0.59 -0.64
CA LYS A 85 -1.79 0.23 -1.83
C LYS A 85 -0.86 -0.50 -2.81
N VAL A 86 0.19 -1.16 -2.31
CA VAL A 86 1.11 -1.94 -3.15
C VAL A 86 0.37 -3.08 -3.85
N MET A 87 -0.49 -3.80 -3.14
CA MET A 87 -1.34 -4.85 -3.71
C MET A 87 -2.20 -4.31 -4.86
N ILE A 88 -2.96 -3.23 -4.62
CA ILE A 88 -3.82 -2.61 -5.64
C ILE A 88 -3.02 -2.16 -6.86
N LYS A 89 -1.92 -1.41 -6.64
CA LYS A 89 -1.05 -0.96 -7.74
C LYS A 89 -0.47 -2.11 -8.54
N THR A 90 -0.16 -3.22 -7.89
CA THR A 90 0.37 -4.42 -8.53
C THR A 90 -0.70 -5.08 -9.41
N MET A 91 -1.94 -5.20 -8.93
CA MET A 91 -3.04 -5.74 -9.75
C MET A 91 -3.36 -4.86 -10.96
N ILE A 92 -3.36 -3.53 -10.80
CA ILE A 92 -3.54 -2.58 -11.90
C ILE A 92 -2.43 -2.75 -12.94
N LYS A 93 -1.16 -2.82 -12.49
CA LYS A 93 0.00 -3.03 -13.38
C LYS A 93 -0.11 -4.32 -14.18
N LEU A 94 -0.66 -5.37 -13.60
CA LEU A 94 -0.87 -6.67 -14.24
C LEU A 94 -2.13 -6.74 -15.11
N ASN A 95 -2.89 -5.65 -15.24
CA ASN A 95 -4.16 -5.60 -15.96
C ASN A 95 -5.17 -6.65 -15.49
N ILE A 96 -5.21 -6.92 -14.18
CA ILE A 96 -6.24 -7.80 -13.59
C ILE A 96 -7.63 -7.16 -13.79
N PRO A 97 -8.68 -7.92 -14.13
CA PRO A 97 -10.03 -7.37 -14.29
C PRO A 97 -10.50 -6.61 -13.04
N HIS A 98 -11.27 -5.54 -13.21
CA HIS A 98 -11.73 -4.69 -12.10
C HIS A 98 -12.52 -5.47 -11.03
N GLU A 99 -13.40 -6.37 -11.47
CA GLU A 99 -14.19 -7.24 -10.58
C GLU A 99 -13.31 -8.12 -9.71
N ASP A 100 -12.24 -8.70 -10.29
CA ASP A 100 -11.25 -9.48 -9.56
C ASP A 100 -10.46 -8.60 -8.57
N GLN A 101 -10.12 -7.36 -8.96
CA GLN A 101 -9.46 -6.42 -8.04
C GLN A 101 -10.33 -6.11 -6.83
N GLU A 102 -11.62 -5.81 -7.04
CA GLU A 102 -12.58 -5.55 -5.96
C GLU A 102 -12.75 -6.76 -5.06
N PHE A 103 -12.91 -7.95 -5.64
CA PHE A 103 -12.99 -9.19 -4.88
C PHE A 103 -11.76 -9.38 -3.99
N MET A 104 -10.56 -9.21 -4.55
CA MET A 104 -9.31 -9.39 -3.82
C MET A 104 -9.16 -8.38 -2.68
N VAL A 105 -9.47 -7.10 -2.93
CA VAL A 105 -9.37 -6.04 -1.92
C VAL A 105 -10.37 -6.26 -0.79
N ASN A 106 -11.65 -6.48 -1.12
CA ASN A 106 -12.69 -6.66 -0.12
C ASN A 106 -12.45 -7.91 0.72
N SER A 107 -12.02 -9.00 0.09
CA SER A 107 -11.69 -10.23 0.79
C SER A 107 -10.49 -10.04 1.72
N PHE A 108 -9.42 -9.40 1.24
CA PHE A 108 -8.24 -9.11 2.04
C PHE A 108 -8.56 -8.24 3.26
N ASP A 109 -9.36 -7.18 3.09
CA ASP A 109 -9.77 -6.28 4.17
C ASP A 109 -10.66 -6.99 5.20
N SER A 110 -11.48 -7.95 4.77
CA SER A 110 -12.35 -8.73 5.67
C SER A 110 -11.59 -9.76 6.52
N MET A 111 -10.45 -10.29 6.04
CA MET A 111 -9.67 -11.33 6.72
C MET A 111 -8.72 -10.80 7.80
N ILE A 112 -8.56 -9.47 7.89
CA ILE A 112 -7.71 -8.80 8.87
C ILE A 112 -8.52 -8.22 10.05
N LYS A 113 -9.86 -8.30 10.00
CA LYS A 113 -10.76 -8.01 11.13
C LYS A 113 -10.82 -9.18 12.10
#